data_AF-A0A957BVQ3-F1
#
_entry.id   AF-A0A957BVQ3-F1
#
_cell.length_a   1.000
_cell.length_b   1.000
_cell.length_c   1.000
_cell.angle_alpha   90.00
_cell.angle_beta   90.00
_cell.angle_gamma   90.00
#
_symmetry.space_group_name_H-M   'P 1'
#
loop_
_entity.id
_entity.type
_entity.pdbx_description
1 polymer ?
#
loop_
_entity_poly.entity_id
_entity_poly.type
_entity_poly.pdbx_seq_one_letter_code
_entity_poly.pdbx_strand_id
1 'polypeptide(L)' 'MPGDEATITLRFTMHEGMDGQHEFRVHVLTNDPTQPEIPLTVFSLWGA' A
#
# COMPACT_ATOMS: atom_id res chain seq x y z
N MET A 1 -2.93 -20.04 -8.81
CA MET A 1 -2.76 -21.44 -8.37
C MET A 1 -1.84 -21.48 -7.16
N PRO A 2 -1.84 -22.54 -6.36
CA PRO A 2 -0.92 -22.65 -5.23
C PRO A 2 0.53 -22.46 -5.70
N GLY A 3 1.22 -21.49 -5.11
CA GLY A 3 2.58 -21.09 -5.51
C GLY A 3 2.67 -20.00 -6.58
N ASP A 4 1.55 -19.52 -7.11
CA ASP A 4 1.55 -18.40 -8.05
C ASP A 4 1.81 -17.07 -7.35
N GLU A 5 2.48 -16.18 -8.05
CA GLU A 5 2.75 -14.81 -7.63
C GLU A 5 1.82 -13.82 -8.35
N ALA A 6 1.54 -12.70 -7.69
CA ALA A 6 0.79 -11.59 -8.27
C ALA A 6 1.49 -10.27 -7.94
N THR A 7 1.43 -9.32 -8.86
CA THR A 7 1.96 -7.96 -8.64
C THR A 7 0.81 -6.98 -8.39
N ILE A 8 0.88 -6.25 -7.27
CA ILE A 8 -0.01 -5.13 -6.97
C ILE A 8 0.72 -3.83 -7.29
N THR A 9 0.18 -3.02 -8.20
CA THR A 9 0.74 -1.71 -8.54
C THR A 9 -0.10 -0.61 -7.92
N LEU A 10 0.54 0.27 -7.16
CA LEU A 10 -0.09 1.42 -6.50
C LEU A 10 0.42 2.72 -7.12
N ARG A 11 -0.48 3.69 -7.32
CA ARG A 11 -0.12 5.05 -7.76
C ARG A 11 -0.73 6.05 -6.79
N PHE A 12 0.13 6.81 -6.12
CA PHE A 12 -0.26 7.93 -5.29
C PHE A 12 -0.08 9.23 -6.08
N THR A 13 -1.04 10.14 -5.99
CA THR A 13 -0.99 11.45 -6.65
C THR A 13 -1.17 12.54 -5.60
N MET A 14 -0.37 13.59 -5.67
CA MET A 14 -0.51 14.77 -4.81
C MET A 14 -1.07 15.94 -5.61
N HIS A 15 -1.93 16.72 -4.98
CA HIS A 15 -2.35 18.03 -5.47
C HIS A 15 -1.67 19.13 -4.63
N GLU A 16 -1.74 20.37 -5.14
CA GLU A 16 -1.20 21.54 -4.47
C GLU A 16 -1.70 21.64 -3.01
N GLY A 17 -0.78 21.86 -2.07
CA GLY A 17 -1.08 21.93 -0.64
C GLY A 17 -1.01 20.59 0.10
N MET A 18 -0.68 19.48 -0.56
CA MET A 18 -0.42 18.18 0.07
C MET A 18 1.06 17.89 0.33
N ASP A 19 1.91 18.91 0.39
CA ASP A 19 3.33 18.73 0.72
C ASP A 19 3.52 18.16 2.14
N GLY A 20 4.69 17.59 2.40
CA GLY A 20 5.06 17.03 3.69
C GLY A 20 5.01 15.51 3.76
N GLN A 21 4.94 14.99 4.98
CA GLN A 21 5.04 13.57 5.27
C GLN A 21 3.68 12.88 5.17
N HIS A 22 3.66 11.75 4.48
CA HIS A 22 2.50 10.89 4.31
C HIS A 22 2.82 9.44 4.69
N GLU A 23 1.84 8.81 5.32
CA GLU A 23 1.83 7.37 5.59
C GLU A 23 0.58 6.79 4.94
N PHE A 24 0.77 5.99 3.89
CA PHE A 24 -0.31 5.24 3.26
C PHE A 24 -0.32 3.81 3.78
N ARG A 25 -1.50 3.31 4.13
CA ARG A 25 -1.69 1.90 4.52
C ARG A 25 -2.55 1.20 3.48
N VAL A 26 -2.05 0.11 2.93
CA VAL A 26 -2.78 -0.75 2.02
C VAL A 26 -3.09 -2.05 2.73
N HIS A 27 -4.38 -2.36 2.82
CA HIS A 27 -4.90 -3.54 3.47
C HIS A 27 -5.22 -4.58 2.38
N VAL A 28 -4.34 -5.57 2.20
CA VAL A 28 -4.58 -6.65 1.25
C VAL A 28 -5.35 -7.75 1.97
N LEU A 29 -6.64 -7.85 1.68
CA LEU A 29 -7.49 -8.91 2.22
C LEU A 29 -7.24 -10.22 1.47
N THR A 30 -7.11 -11.30 2.22
CA THR A 30 -6.89 -12.65 1.68
C THR A 30 -7.94 -13.61 2.23
N ASN A 31 -8.02 -14.80 1.63
CA ASN A 31 -8.81 -15.92 2.14
C ASN A 31 -7.96 -16.93 2.93
N ASP A 32 -6.72 -16.60 3.30
CA ASP A 32 -5.91 -17.42 4.21
C ASP A 32 -6.50 -17.31 5.63
N PRO A 33 -6.97 -18.42 6.23
CA PRO A 33 -7.58 -18.39 7.56
C PRO A 33 -6.61 -17.99 8.67
N THR A 34 -5.30 -18.06 8.43
CA THR A 34 -4.24 -17.70 9.37
C THR A 34 -3.69 -16.29 9.14
N GLN A 35 -3.83 -15.76 7.92
CA GLN A 35 -3.45 -14.40 7.56
C GLN A 35 -4.52 -13.74 6.67
N PRO A 36 -5.69 -13.39 7.24
CA PRO A 36 -6.80 -12.82 6.47
C PRO A 36 -6.50 -11.41 5.93
N GLU A 37 -5.45 -10.77 6.44
CA GLU A 37 -5.04 -9.43 6.06
C GLU A 37 -3.51 -9.31 6.05
N ILE A 38 -2.99 -8.68 5.00
CA ILE A 38 -1.58 -8.28 4.87
C ILE A 38 -1.52 -6.76 4.82
N PRO A 39 -1.08 -6.08 5.91
CA PRO A 39 -0.92 -4.64 5.92
C PRO A 39 0.41 -4.22 5.28
N LEU A 40 0.34 -3.29 4.33
CA LEU A 40 1.51 -2.67 3.70
C LEU A 40 1.56 -1.18 4.04
N THR A 41 2.64 -0.74 4.67
CA THR A 41 2.86 0.68 5.02
C THR A 41 3.83 1.32 4.05
N VAL A 42 3.40 2.41 3.41
CA VAL A 42 4.19 3.21 2.48
C VAL A 42 4.42 4.60 3.09
N PHE A 43 5.65 4.87 3.50
CA PHE A 43 6.07 6.19 3.94
C PHE A 43 6.53 7.02 2.74
N SER A 44 6.07 8.26 2.66
CA SER A 44 6.34 9.13 1.53
C SER A 44 6.52 10.56 1.99
N LEU A 45 7.57 11.23 1.53
CA LEU A 45 7.85 12.64 1.83
C LEU A 45 7.84 13.41 0.52
N TRP A 46 6.98 14.41 0.42
CA TRP A 46 6.79 15.23 -0.79
C TRP A 46 7.17 16.69 -0.50
N GLY A 47 7.82 17.35 -1.47
CA GLY A 47 8.23 18.76 -1.34
C GLY A 47 9.53 18.99 -0.55
N ALA A 48 10.42 17.99 -0.49
CA ALA A 48 11.73 18.10 0.18
C ALA A 48 12.76 18.89 -0.64
#